data_AF-A0A969V7V1-F1
#
_entry.id   AF-A0A969V7V1-F1
#
_cell.length_a   1.000
_cell.length_b   1.000
_cell.length_c   1.000
_cell.angle_alpha   90.00
_cell.angle_beta   90.00
_cell.angle_gamma   90.00
#
_symmetry.space_group_name_H-M   'P 1'
#
loop_
_entity.id
_entity.type
_entity.pdbx_description
1 polymer ?
#
loop_
_entity_poly.entity_id
_entity_poly.type
_entity_poly.pdbx_seq_one_letter_code
_entity_poly.pdbx_strand_id
1 'polypeptide(L)'
;MSVKASGGSSVARPQLYQTLAVSTISQAEQQDRFLGAGELNALARYFASGAKRLEIAQTLTENSEIIVSRAANRIFVGGSPMSFLEKPREPEMAMAGASTDVRDTMKLGTVTYVESRGGFLANLGAIFNSSPSGPTPPGFRPINVARYGPANM
;
A
#
# COMPACT_ATOMS: atom_id res chain seq x y z
N MET A 1 -20.90 -39.24 -10.36
CA MET A 1 -19.55 -39.67 -9.92
C MET A 1 -19.52 -39.59 -8.41
N SER A 2 -19.46 -40.73 -7.72
CA SER A 2 -19.34 -40.78 -6.25
C SER A 2 -17.89 -41.09 -5.87
N VAL A 3 -17.35 -40.31 -4.94
CA VAL A 3 -16.00 -40.53 -4.38
C VAL A 3 -16.05 -41.81 -3.55
N LYS A 4 -15.27 -42.83 -3.92
CA LYS A 4 -15.26 -44.14 -3.24
C LYS A 4 -14.21 -44.26 -2.12
N ALA A 5 -13.25 -43.34 -2.06
CA ALA A 5 -12.27 -43.22 -0.99
C ALA A 5 -11.71 -41.79 -0.94
N SER A 6 -11.36 -41.30 0.25
CA SER A 6 -10.74 -39.98 0.47
C SER A 6 -9.45 -40.18 1.26
N GLY A 7 -8.37 -39.54 0.82
CA GLY A 7 -7.05 -39.59 1.48
C GLY A 7 -6.92 -38.68 2.72
N GLY A 8 -8.03 -38.08 3.18
CA GLY A 8 -8.03 -37.05 4.21
C GLY A 8 -7.65 -35.68 3.66
N SER A 9 -8.09 -34.62 4.36
CA SER A 9 -7.69 -33.24 4.07
C SER A 9 -6.73 -32.81 5.17
N SER A 10 -5.45 -32.63 4.84
CA SER A 10 -4.47 -32.07 5.76
C SER A 10 -4.52 -30.54 5.70
N VAL A 11 -4.25 -29.91 6.84
CA VAL A 11 -4.12 -28.45 6.90
C VAL A 11 -2.80 -28.06 6.27
N ALA A 12 -2.81 -27.82 4.95
CA ALA A 12 -1.69 -27.24 4.22
C ALA A 12 -1.85 -25.72 4.13
N ARG A 13 -0.86 -24.97 4.60
CA ARG A 13 -0.82 -23.51 4.46
C ARG A 13 0.14 -23.12 3.33
N PRO A 14 -0.33 -22.50 2.23
CA PRO A 14 0.55 -22.05 1.17
C PRO A 14 1.43 -20.89 1.66
N GLN A 15 2.68 -20.85 1.19
CA GLN A 15 3.58 -19.73 1.45
C GLN A 15 3.21 -18.56 0.52
N LEU A 16 2.83 -17.42 1.08
CA LEU A 16 2.40 -16.24 0.32
C LEU A 16 3.57 -15.36 -0.13
N TYR A 17 4.59 -15.24 0.72
CA TYR A 17 5.76 -14.40 0.50
C TYR A 17 6.92 -14.87 1.37
N GLN A 18 8.12 -14.43 1.02
CA GLN A 18 9.33 -14.72 1.76
C GLN A 18 9.89 -13.43 2.36
N THR A 19 10.15 -13.43 3.67
CA THR A 19 10.83 -12.33 4.35
C THR A 19 12.28 -12.73 4.62
N LEU A 20 13.16 -11.74 4.80
CA LEU A 20 14.57 -12.00 5.09
C LEU A 20 14.75 -12.89 6.32
N ALA A 21 14.01 -12.63 7.40
CA ALA A 21 14.10 -13.43 8.62
C ALA A 21 13.70 -14.89 8.36
N VAL A 22 12.54 -15.11 7.72
CA VAL A 22 12.04 -16.46 7.42
C VAL A 22 12.98 -17.20 6.47
N SER A 23 13.52 -16.53 5.44
CA SER A 23 14.47 -17.16 4.52
C SER A 23 15.76 -17.58 5.22
N THR A 24 16.33 -16.72 6.07
CA THR A 24 17.59 -17.04 6.77
C THR A 24 17.43 -18.21 7.74
N ILE A 25 16.31 -18.28 8.46
CA ILE A 25 16.03 -19.38 9.39
C ILE A 25 15.76 -20.67 8.60
N SER A 26 14.93 -20.60 7.55
CA SER A 26 14.60 -21.77 6.74
C SER A 26 15.82 -22.34 6.02
N GLN A 27 16.78 -21.52 5.61
CA GLN A 27 18.04 -22.02 5.03
C GLN A 27 18.89 -22.81 6.03
N ALA A 28 18.99 -22.36 7.27
CA ALA A 28 19.70 -23.08 8.32
C ALA A 28 18.95 -24.38 8.71
N GLU A 29 17.61 -24.31 8.78
CA GLU A 29 16.74 -25.45 9.05
C GLU A 29 16.83 -26.53 7.97
N GLN A 30 16.83 -26.17 6.68
CA GLN A 30 16.99 -27.12 5.57
C GLN A 30 18.31 -27.88 5.59
N GLN A 31 19.30 -27.36 6.32
CA GLN A 31 20.63 -27.96 6.48
C GLN A 31 20.78 -28.64 7.85
N ASP A 32 19.70 -28.76 8.63
CA ASP A 32 19.68 -29.32 9.99
C ASP A 32 20.76 -28.72 10.91
N ARG A 33 21.09 -27.44 10.72
CA ARG A 33 22.16 -26.77 11.46
C ARG A 33 21.66 -25.56 12.24
N PHE A 34 22.47 -25.16 13.20
CA PHE A 34 22.31 -23.86 13.85
C PHE A 34 22.72 -22.71 12.93
N LEU A 35 22.17 -21.53 13.22
CA LEU A 35 22.49 -20.29 12.54
C LEU A 35 23.99 -19.97 12.68
N GLY A 36 24.63 -19.66 11.55
CA GLY A 36 26.01 -19.24 11.52
C GLY A 36 26.19 -17.76 11.85
N ALA A 37 27.41 -17.34 12.17
CA ALA A 37 27.71 -15.94 12.51
C ALA A 37 27.32 -14.94 11.39
N GLY A 38 27.43 -15.34 10.12
CA GLY A 38 27.02 -14.51 8.97
C GLY A 38 25.51 -14.27 8.93
N GLU A 39 24.71 -15.31 9.20
CA GLU A 39 23.24 -15.23 9.21
C GLU A 39 22.74 -14.43 10.42
N LEU A 40 23.37 -14.62 11.58
CA LEU A 40 23.08 -13.82 12.77
C LEU A 40 23.39 -12.33 12.52
N ASN A 41 24.46 -12.02 11.80
CA ASN A 41 24.78 -10.64 11.42
C ASN A 41 23.74 -10.07 10.42
N ALA A 42 23.30 -10.88 9.45
CA ALA A 42 22.24 -10.48 8.52
C ALA A 42 20.93 -10.18 9.25
N LEU A 43 20.53 -11.02 10.19
CA LEU A 43 19.36 -10.80 11.06
C LEU A 43 19.53 -9.54 11.92
N ALA A 44 20.69 -9.35 12.55
CA ALA A 44 20.96 -8.17 13.37
C ALA A 44 20.85 -6.87 12.55
N ARG A 45 21.43 -6.83 11.34
CA ARG A 45 21.33 -5.68 10.42
C ARG A 45 19.89 -5.43 9.98
N TYR A 46 19.15 -6.50 9.69
CA TYR A 46 17.75 -6.40 9.33
C TYR A 46 16.94 -5.76 10.47
N PHE A 47 17.06 -6.26 11.70
CA PHE A 47 16.32 -5.71 12.84
C PHE A 47 16.77 -4.29 13.22
N ALA A 48 18.07 -3.98 13.11
CA ALA A 48 18.57 -2.63 13.34
C ALA A 48 17.97 -1.59 12.37
N SER A 49 17.68 -1.98 11.12
CA SER A 49 17.00 -1.12 10.14
C SER A 49 15.46 -1.14 10.24
N GLY A 50 14.88 -1.80 11.26
CA GLY A 50 13.44 -1.94 11.44
C GLY A 50 12.71 -0.60 11.61
N ALA A 51 13.21 0.25 12.51
CA ALA A 51 12.58 1.55 12.81
C ALA A 51 12.46 2.43 11.56
N LYS A 52 13.53 2.53 10.77
CA LYS A 52 13.53 3.29 9.51
C LYS A 52 12.51 2.75 8.50
N ARG A 53 12.30 1.43 8.45
CA ARG A 53 11.32 0.83 7.53
C ARG A 53 9.88 1.11 7.95
N LEU A 54 9.62 1.15 9.26
CA LEU A 54 8.32 1.56 9.79
C LEU A 54 8.05 3.06 9.53
N GLU A 55 9.05 3.92 9.72
CA GLU A 55 8.95 5.36 9.42
C GLU A 55 8.63 5.61 7.94
N ILE A 56 9.29 4.88 7.03
CA ILE A 56 9.00 4.94 5.60
C ILE A 56 7.56 4.49 5.32
N ALA A 57 7.13 3.37 5.92
CA ALA A 57 5.78 2.85 5.73
C ALA A 57 4.72 3.84 6.24
N GLN A 58 4.95 4.47 7.39
CA GLN A 58 4.08 5.51 7.94
C GLN A 58 3.98 6.71 6.99
N THR A 59 5.13 7.23 6.56
CA THR A 59 5.18 8.37 5.63
C THR A 59 4.44 8.07 4.32
N LEU A 60 4.60 6.86 3.77
CA LEU A 60 3.90 6.44 2.56
C LEU A 60 2.39 6.30 2.78
N THR A 61 1.98 5.83 3.95
CA THR A 61 0.56 5.65 4.32
C THR A 61 -0.12 7.01 4.47
N GLU A 62 0.50 7.93 5.20
CA GLU A 62 0.00 9.30 5.41
C GLU A 62 -0.11 10.09 4.10
N ASN A 63 0.81 9.87 3.15
CA ASN A 63 0.83 10.58 1.87
C ASN A 63 0.20 9.78 0.71
N SER A 64 -0.47 8.66 1.00
CA SER A 64 -0.96 7.72 -0.02
C SER A 64 -1.90 8.37 -1.05
N GLU A 65 -2.82 9.23 -0.63
CA GLU A 65 -3.75 9.94 -1.52
C GLU A 65 -3.03 10.90 -2.48
N ILE A 66 -2.01 11.61 -1.99
CA ILE A 66 -1.24 12.55 -2.81
C ILE A 66 -0.41 11.77 -3.84
N ILE A 67 0.16 10.63 -3.44
CA ILE A 67 0.92 9.76 -4.34
C ILE A 67 0.02 9.21 -5.45
N VAL A 68 -1.14 8.66 -5.08
CA VAL A 68 -2.10 8.07 -6.04
C VAL A 68 -2.69 9.13 -6.96
N SER A 69 -3.11 10.29 -6.44
CA SER A 69 -3.69 11.36 -7.26
C SER A 69 -2.69 11.90 -8.30
N ARG A 70 -1.44 12.13 -7.91
CA ARG A 70 -0.38 12.55 -8.83
C ARG A 70 -0.09 11.51 -9.90
N ALA A 71 -0.06 10.23 -9.52
CA ALA A 71 0.13 9.13 -10.46
C ALA A 71 -1.06 8.99 -11.43
N ALA A 72 -2.29 9.07 -10.92
CA ALA A 72 -3.50 8.92 -11.70
C ALA A 72 -3.66 10.05 -12.73
N ASN A 73 -3.35 11.29 -12.35
CA ASN A 73 -3.37 12.45 -13.25
C ASN A 73 -2.36 12.34 -14.42
N ARG A 74 -1.36 11.45 -14.31
CA ARG A 74 -0.40 11.21 -15.40
C ARG A 74 -0.95 10.26 -16.47
N ILE A 75 -1.85 9.36 -16.11
CA ILE A 75 -2.33 8.30 -17.01
C ILE A 75 -3.78 8.49 -17.46
N PHE A 76 -4.59 9.21 -16.68
CA PHE A 76 -6.00 9.45 -16.95
C PHE A 76 -6.27 10.91 -17.33
N VAL A 77 -7.22 11.10 -18.24
CA VAL A 77 -7.70 12.41 -18.70
C VAL A 77 -9.23 12.44 -18.78
N GLY A 78 -9.83 13.64 -18.76
CA GLY A 78 -11.27 13.82 -19.00
C GLY A 78 -12.18 13.57 -17.79
N GLY A 79 -11.64 13.66 -16.56
CA GLY A 79 -12.38 13.52 -15.31
C GLY A 79 -11.44 13.55 -14.10
N SER A 80 -11.98 13.37 -12.89
CA SER A 80 -11.19 13.19 -11.67
C SER A 80 -11.03 11.69 -11.37
N PRO A 81 -9.84 11.08 -11.50
CA PRO A 81 -9.68 9.66 -11.23
C PRO A 81 -9.89 9.28 -9.76
N MET A 82 -9.66 10.24 -8.84
CA MET A 82 -9.81 10.01 -7.41
C MET A 82 -11.25 9.73 -6.98
N SER A 83 -12.26 10.06 -7.79
CA SER A 83 -13.66 9.74 -7.48
C SER A 83 -13.95 8.24 -7.50
N PHE A 84 -13.06 7.43 -8.09
CA PHE A 84 -13.20 5.98 -8.19
C PHE A 84 -12.35 5.24 -7.15
N LEU A 85 -11.61 5.95 -6.30
CA LEU A 85 -10.75 5.31 -5.31
C LEU A 85 -11.59 4.68 -4.18
N GLU A 86 -11.76 3.36 -4.24
CA GLU A 86 -12.30 2.57 -3.12
C GLU A 86 -11.16 2.21 -2.17
N LYS A 87 -11.14 2.82 -0.97
CA LYS A 87 -10.22 2.38 0.08
C LYS A 87 -10.69 1.04 0.62
N PRO A 88 -9.77 0.05 0.79
CA PRO A 88 -10.12 -1.20 1.45
C PRO A 88 -10.77 -0.90 2.79
N ARG A 89 -11.90 -1.56 3.08
CA ARG A 89 -12.46 -1.55 4.44
C ARG A 89 -11.38 -2.13 5.34
N GLU A 90 -10.86 -1.31 6.24
CA GLU A 90 -9.95 -1.81 7.26
C GLU A 90 -10.65 -2.99 7.94
N PRO A 91 -9.99 -4.15 8.10
CA PRO A 91 -10.56 -5.19 8.92
C PRO A 91 -10.74 -4.56 10.29
N GLU A 92 -12.01 -4.35 10.67
CA GLU A 92 -12.39 -3.86 11.98
C GLU A 92 -11.64 -4.74 12.97
N MET A 93 -10.54 -4.20 13.52
CA MET A 93 -9.89 -4.84 14.65
C MET A 93 -11.00 -4.88 15.68
N ALA A 94 -11.49 -6.09 15.99
CA ALA A 94 -12.49 -6.30 17.01
C ALA A 94 -11.88 -5.85 18.35
N MET A 95 -11.87 -4.53 18.59
CA MET A 95 -11.73 -3.96 19.89
C MET A 95 -12.97 -4.44 20.63
N ALA A 96 -12.77 -5.35 21.57
CA ALA A 96 -13.78 -5.68 22.55
C ALA A 96 -14.23 -4.36 23.22
N GLY A 97 -15.46 -3.91 22.91
CA GLY A 97 -16.20 -2.98 23.75
C GLY A 97 -16.37 -1.52 23.29
N ALA A 98 -16.26 -1.17 22.01
CA ALA A 98 -16.60 0.20 21.56
C ALA A 98 -17.67 0.19 20.46
N SER A 99 -18.93 0.39 20.86
CA SER A 99 -20.05 0.64 19.94
C SER A 99 -19.83 1.95 19.20
N THR A 100 -19.37 1.89 17.95
CA THR A 100 -19.25 3.06 17.08
C THR A 100 -20.51 3.17 16.23
N ASP A 101 -21.32 4.19 16.54
CA ASP A 101 -22.59 4.48 15.87
C ASP A 101 -22.32 4.90 14.40
N VAL A 102 -22.90 4.14 13.46
CA VAL A 102 -22.72 4.24 11.99
C VAL A 102 -23.21 5.59 11.43
N ARG A 103 -23.78 6.46 12.27
CA ARG A 103 -24.36 7.74 11.88
C ARG A 103 -23.37 8.90 11.77
N ASP A 104 -22.21 8.83 12.42
CA ASP A 104 -21.21 9.91 12.36
C ASP A 104 -20.33 9.84 11.10
N THR A 105 -20.20 8.68 10.47
CA THR A 105 -19.46 8.49 9.21
C THR A 105 -20.15 9.10 7.99
N MET A 106 -21.45 9.45 8.05
CA MET A 106 -22.18 10.06 6.93
C MET A 106 -22.16 11.60 6.91
N LYS A 107 -21.57 12.27 7.91
CA LYS A 107 -21.57 13.76 7.99
C LYS A 107 -20.31 14.44 7.45
N LEU A 108 -19.29 13.69 7.02
CA LEU A 108 -18.01 14.25 6.58
C LEU A 108 -17.87 14.40 5.05
N GLY A 109 -18.98 14.58 4.35
CA GLY A 109 -18.96 15.07 2.97
C GLY A 109 -18.78 16.59 2.96
N THR A 110 -17.68 17.08 2.39
CA THR A 110 -17.38 18.51 2.09
C THR A 110 -16.62 19.33 3.15
N VAL A 111 -15.49 18.82 3.68
CA VAL A 111 -14.50 19.71 4.33
C VAL A 111 -13.10 19.43 3.80
N THR A 112 -12.64 20.27 2.86
CA THR A 112 -11.23 20.42 2.52
C THR A 112 -10.49 21.01 3.72
N TYR A 113 -9.84 20.17 4.51
CA TYR A 113 -8.89 20.61 5.54
C TYR A 113 -7.56 20.98 4.89
N VAL A 114 -7.29 22.28 4.79
CA VAL A 114 -5.94 22.82 4.58
C VAL A 114 -5.39 23.16 5.96
N GLU A 115 -4.65 22.25 6.57
CA GLU A 115 -3.89 22.53 7.80
C GLU A 115 -2.72 23.46 7.42
N SER A 116 -2.83 24.70 7.87
CA SER A 116 -1.91 25.79 7.56
C SER A 116 -0.74 25.77 8.53
N ARG A 117 0.43 25.28 8.09
CA ARG A 117 1.72 25.60 8.71
C ARG A 117 2.80 25.82 7.64
N GLY A 118 3.03 27.10 7.31
CA GLY A 118 4.29 27.59 6.77
C GLY A 118 4.32 27.96 5.28
N GLY A 119 4.49 29.25 4.99
CA GLY A 119 5.14 29.73 3.76
C GLY A 119 4.31 29.77 2.48
N PHE A 120 3.28 30.62 2.43
CA PHE A 120 2.38 30.81 1.27
C PHE A 120 3.09 31.17 -0.05
N LEU A 121 4.28 31.78 0.00
CA LEU A 121 5.00 32.23 -1.20
C LEU A 121 6.04 31.22 -1.74
N ALA A 122 6.52 30.28 -0.91
CA ALA A 122 7.45 29.24 -1.36
C ALA A 122 6.74 28.12 -2.15
N ASN A 123 5.46 27.90 -1.87
CA ASN A 123 4.67 26.83 -2.49
C ASN A 123 4.13 27.18 -3.89
N LEU A 124 3.98 28.46 -4.22
CA LEU A 124 3.58 28.89 -5.57
C LEU A 124 4.66 28.55 -6.62
N GLY A 125 5.95 28.61 -6.24
CA GLY A 125 7.05 28.18 -7.11
C GLY A 125 7.09 26.66 -7.33
N ALA A 126 6.65 25.86 -6.34
CA ALA A 126 6.61 24.40 -6.45
C ALA A 126 5.48 23.89 -7.37
N ILE A 127 4.40 24.65 -7.50
CA ILE A 127 3.28 24.33 -8.41
C ILE A 127 3.66 24.62 -9.88
N PHE A 128 4.50 25.63 -10.13
CA PHE A 128 5.01 25.92 -11.48
C PHE A 128 6.25 25.08 -11.86
N ASN A 129 6.99 24.57 -10.87
CA ASN A 129 8.14 23.69 -11.12
C ASN A 129 7.78 22.19 -11.13
N SER A 130 6.50 21.81 -11.05
CA SER A 130 6.05 20.47 -11.40
C SER A 130 5.98 20.30 -12.92
N SER A 131 7.09 20.55 -13.60
CA SER A 131 7.31 19.89 -14.88
C SER A 131 7.25 18.38 -14.61
N PRO A 132 6.54 17.58 -15.42
CA PRO A 132 6.39 16.15 -15.20
C PRO A 132 7.79 15.54 -15.16
N SER A 133 8.25 15.16 -13.95
CA SER A 133 9.62 14.70 -13.67
C SER A 133 9.90 13.28 -14.20
N GLY A 134 9.42 12.97 -15.39
CA GLY A 134 9.82 11.79 -16.14
C GLY A 134 9.17 11.80 -17.51
N PRO A 135 9.90 11.50 -18.59
CA PRO A 135 9.32 11.39 -19.92
C PRO A 135 8.20 10.36 -19.91
N THR A 136 7.05 10.72 -20.49
CA THR A 136 6.06 9.72 -20.89
C THR A 136 6.71 8.78 -21.90
N PRO A 137 6.59 7.45 -21.75
CA PRO A 137 7.14 6.52 -22.72
C PRO A 137 6.66 6.87 -24.14
N PRO A 138 7.52 6.72 -25.17
CA PRO A 138 7.12 6.99 -26.55
C PRO A 138 5.92 6.11 -26.92
N GLY A 139 4.87 6.74 -27.50
CA GLY A 139 3.63 6.06 -27.89
C GLY A 139 2.55 5.95 -26.81
N PHE A 140 2.77 6.50 -25.61
CA PHE A 140 1.74 6.52 -24.56
C PHE A 140 0.52 7.36 -24.96
N ARG A 141 -0.68 6.77 -24.87
CA ARG A 141 -1.95 7.45 -25.07
C ARG A 141 -2.69 7.54 -23.73
N PRO A 142 -3.01 8.74 -23.23
CA PRO A 142 -3.76 8.89 -22.00
C PRO A 142 -5.14 8.22 -22.08
N ILE A 143 -5.56 7.59 -20.99
CA ILE A 143 -6.82 6.87 -20.89
C ILE A 143 -7.91 7.87 -20.53
N ASN A 144 -8.96 7.94 -21.33
CA ASN A 144 -10.08 8.81 -21.02
C ASN A 144 -11.02 8.13 -20.01
N VAL A 145 -11.26 8.78 -18.87
CA VAL A 145 -12.13 8.30 -17.79
C VAL A 145 -13.52 7.92 -18.29
N ALA A 146 -14.14 8.77 -19.13
CA ALA A 146 -15.48 8.54 -19.66
C ALA A 146 -15.56 7.36 -20.64
N ARG A 147 -14.46 7.05 -21.36
CA ARG A 147 -14.41 5.91 -22.29
C ARG A 147 -14.04 4.60 -21.60
N TYR A 148 -13.28 4.68 -20.50
CA TYR A 148 -12.81 3.51 -19.78
C TYR A 148 -13.90 2.91 -18.89
N GLY A 149 -14.75 3.77 -18.31
CA GLY A 149 -15.94 3.38 -17.58
C GLY A 149 -15.68 3.00 -16.11
N PRO A 150 -16.69 3.13 -15.21
CA PRO A 150 -16.50 2.99 -13.77
C PRO A 150 -15.99 1.62 -13.30
N ALA A 151 -16.42 0.53 -13.95
CA ALA A 151 -16.05 -0.83 -13.56
C ALA A 151 -14.58 -1.18 -13.86
N ASN A 152 -13.93 -0.41 -14.74
CA ASN A 152 -12.53 -0.61 -15.09
C ASN A 152 -11.60 0.36 -14.35
N MET A 153 -12.15 1.35 -13.64
CA MET A 153 -11.41 2.37 -12.89
C MET A 153 -11.08 1.95 -11.47
#